data_AF-A0A3M1GDZ7-F1
#
_entry.id   AF-A0A3M1GDZ7-F1
#
_cell.length_a   1.000
_cell.length_b   1.000
_cell.length_c   1.000
_cell.angle_alpha   90.00
_cell.angle_beta   90.00
_cell.angle_gamma   90.00
#
_symmetry.space_group_name_H-M   'P 1'
#
loop_
_entity.id
_entity.type
_entity.pdbx_description
1 polymer ?
#
loop_
_entity_poly.entity_id
_entity_poly.type
_entity_poly.pdbx_seq_one_letter_code
_entity_poly.pdbx_strand_id
1 'polypeptide(L)'
;MVMAFAPFQTALSGPGLVARLRAGLIGEGMPIPGPFGPKPLLYADYVASGRALRQVEDFVATHVLPYYANSHTQASFCGAYITQMREAARATIA
;
A
#
# COMPACT_ATOMS: atom_id res chain seq x y z
N MET A 1 -13.18 18.69 -5.53
CA MET A 1 -13.11 17.22 -5.36
C MET A 1 -11.76 16.91 -4.75
N VAL A 2 -11.72 16.37 -3.53
CA VAL A 2 -10.44 16.00 -2.90
C VAL A 2 -9.86 14.84 -3.67
N MET A 3 -8.71 15.04 -4.30
CA MET A 3 -8.01 14.00 -5.05
C MET A 3 -7.28 13.09 -4.05
N ALA A 4 -8.04 12.29 -3.29
CA ALA A 4 -7.56 11.51 -2.14
C ALA A 4 -6.32 10.66 -2.45
N PHE A 5 -6.17 10.21 -3.71
CA PHE A 5 -5.06 9.38 -4.16
C PHE A 5 -4.10 10.08 -5.15
N ALA A 6 -4.25 11.38 -5.42
CA ALA A 6 -3.39 12.07 -6.40
C ALA A 6 -1.88 11.91 -6.11
N PRO A 7 -1.40 12.04 -4.86
CA PRO A 7 0.01 11.79 -4.55
C PRO A 7 0.45 10.38 -4.91
N PHE A 8 -0.38 9.38 -4.60
CA PHE A 8 -0.10 7.98 -4.91
C PHE A 8 -0.10 7.70 -6.42
N GLN A 9 -1.10 8.21 -7.15
CA GLN A 9 -1.19 8.09 -8.60
C GLN A 9 0.01 8.74 -9.31
N THR A 10 0.44 9.90 -8.81
CA THR A 10 1.64 10.58 -9.32
C THR A 10 2.89 9.72 -9.08
N ALA A 11 3.03 9.11 -7.90
CA ALA A 11 4.15 8.23 -7.59
C ALA A 11 4.21 6.98 -8.49
N LEU A 12 3.06 6.49 -8.98
CA LEU A 12 2.97 5.37 -9.91
C LEU A 12 3.20 5.76 -11.38
N SER A 13 3.30 7.05 -11.70
CA SER A 13 3.54 7.51 -13.07
C SER A 13 5.02 7.48 -13.46
N GLY A 14 5.31 7.50 -14.75
CA GLY A 14 6.68 7.58 -15.29
C GLY A 14 7.33 6.24 -15.66
N PRO A 15 8.55 6.28 -16.22
CA PRO A 15 9.21 5.10 -16.79
C PRO A 15 9.61 4.09 -15.72
N GLY A 16 9.75 2.82 -16.13
CA GLY A 16 10.29 1.77 -15.28
C GLY A 16 9.42 1.40 -14.07
N LEU A 17 8.11 1.69 -14.11
CA LEU A 17 7.18 1.43 -13.00
C LEU A 17 7.34 0.03 -12.40
N VAL A 18 7.39 -1.02 -13.23
CA VAL A 18 7.54 -2.42 -12.75
C VAL A 18 8.82 -2.61 -11.94
N ALA A 19 9.95 -2.05 -12.39
CA ALA A 19 11.21 -2.14 -11.67
C ALA A 19 11.15 -1.37 -10.33
N ARG A 20 10.50 -0.20 -10.31
CA ARG A 20 10.29 0.58 -9.08
C ARG A 20 9.39 -0.14 -8.08
N LEU A 21 8.31 -0.78 -8.55
CA LEU A 21 7.44 -1.59 -7.69
C LEU A 21 8.20 -2.80 -7.12
N ARG A 22 8.98 -3.51 -7.96
CA ARG A 22 9.81 -4.62 -7.50
C ARG A 22 10.83 -4.18 -6.45
N ALA A 23 11.48 -3.04 -6.63
CA ALA A 23 12.40 -2.49 -5.62
C ALA A 23 11.71 -2.15 -4.28
N GLY A 24 10.39 -1.95 -4.29
CA GLY A 24 9.57 -1.74 -3.10
C GLY A 24 9.02 -3.02 -2.47
N LEU A 25 9.30 -4.20 -3.03
CA LEU A 25 8.77 -5.46 -2.52
C LEU A 25 9.33 -5.78 -1.13
N ILE A 26 8.45 -5.94 -0.15
CA ILE A 26 8.86 -6.16 1.24
C ILE A 26 9.20 -7.64 1.47
N GLY A 27 10.43 -7.86 1.95
CA GLY A 27 10.92 -9.18 2.36
C GLY A 27 11.37 -10.09 1.21
N GLU A 28 11.55 -9.57 0.00
CA GLU A 28 12.18 -10.31 -1.11
C GLU A 28 13.61 -10.72 -0.71
N GLY A 29 13.97 -11.98 -0.95
CA GLY A 29 15.30 -12.52 -0.66
C GLY A 29 15.64 -12.69 0.82
N MET A 30 14.68 -12.49 1.73
CA MET A 30 14.91 -12.69 3.16
C MET A 30 15.44 -14.09 3.46
N PRO A 31 16.50 -14.22 4.27
CA PRO A 31 17.05 -15.53 4.61
C PRO A 31 16.10 -16.32 5.52
N ILE A 32 16.00 -17.61 5.27
CA ILE A 32 15.40 -18.59 6.18
C ILE A 32 16.45 -19.61 6.62
N PRO A 33 16.35 -20.16 7.85
CA PRO A 33 17.22 -21.25 8.27
C PRO A 33 17.12 -22.46 7.34
N GLY A 34 18.24 -23.13 7.11
CA GLY A 34 18.32 -24.33 6.29
C GLY A 34 19.39 -25.30 6.81
N PRO A 35 19.34 -26.58 6.41
CA PRO A 35 20.26 -27.62 6.90
C PRO A 35 21.73 -27.38 6.52
N PHE A 36 21.98 -26.55 5.50
CA PHE A 36 23.31 -26.20 5.02
C PHE A 36 23.55 -24.68 5.11
N GLY A 37 23.04 -24.08 6.19
CA GLY A 37 23.06 -22.63 6.41
C GLY A 37 21.84 -21.90 5.82
N PRO A 38 21.74 -20.58 6.06
CA PRO A 38 20.62 -19.79 5.58
C PRO A 38 20.47 -19.81 4.06
N LYS A 39 19.23 -19.85 3.57
CA LYS A 39 18.88 -19.80 2.15
C LYS A 39 17.93 -18.64 1.88
N PRO A 40 17.97 -18.01 0.70
CA PRO A 40 16.98 -17.00 0.34
C PRO A 40 15.59 -17.64 0.27
N LEU A 41 14.61 -16.99 0.88
CA LEU A 41 13.21 -17.40 0.82
C LEU A 41 12.68 -17.25 -0.62
N LEU A 42 12.33 -18.38 -1.24
CA LEU A 42 11.52 -18.39 -2.45
C LEU A 42 10.05 -18.28 -2.07
N TYR A 43 9.46 -17.11 -2.31
CA TYR A 43 8.04 -16.91 -2.08
C TYR A 43 7.24 -17.37 -3.31
N ALA A 44 6.54 -18.50 -3.17
CA ALA A 44 5.79 -19.13 -4.26
C ALA A 44 4.27 -19.10 -4.05
N ASP A 45 3.78 -18.22 -3.16
CA ASP A 45 2.37 -18.18 -2.73
C ASP A 45 1.60 -16.95 -3.26
N TYR A 46 2.09 -16.34 -4.33
CA TYR A 46 1.52 -15.10 -4.90
C TYR A 46 0.06 -15.22 -5.35
N VAL A 47 -0.43 -16.44 -5.62
CA VAL A 47 -1.83 -16.68 -5.97
C VAL A 47 -2.74 -16.58 -4.74
N ALA A 48 -2.28 -17.05 -3.58
CA ALA A 48 -3.06 -16.98 -2.35
C ALA A 48 -2.94 -15.61 -1.69
N SER A 49 -1.73 -15.03 -1.65
CA SER A 49 -1.49 -13.70 -1.10
C SER A 49 -0.31 -13.01 -1.76
N GLY A 50 -0.48 -11.74 -2.10
CA GLY A 50 0.61 -10.90 -2.56
C GLY A 50 1.51 -10.45 -1.41
N ARG A 51 2.80 -10.24 -1.69
CA ARG A 51 3.68 -9.54 -0.75
C ARG A 51 3.33 -8.05 -0.68
N ALA A 52 3.51 -7.47 0.49
CA ALA A 52 3.37 -6.03 0.70
C ALA A 52 4.39 -5.25 -0.14
N LEU A 53 3.96 -4.06 -0.59
CA LEU A 53 4.76 -3.11 -1.36
C LEU A 53 4.96 -1.86 -0.50
N ARG A 54 6.20 -1.39 -0.35
CA ARG A 54 6.51 -0.16 0.40
C ARG A 54 5.69 1.03 -0.08
N GLN A 55 5.44 1.15 -1.38
CA GLN A 55 4.61 2.24 -1.92
C GLN A 55 3.23 2.30 -1.27
N VAL A 56 2.60 1.14 -1.05
CA VAL A 56 1.29 1.03 -0.40
C VAL A 56 1.43 1.31 1.10
N GLU A 57 2.37 0.65 1.76
CA GLU A 57 2.57 0.78 3.22
C GLU A 57 2.93 2.22 3.62
N ASP A 58 3.81 2.87 2.87
CA ASP A 58 4.20 4.26 3.09
C ASP A 58 3.01 5.19 2.88
N PHE A 59 2.18 4.97 1.86
CA PHE A 59 0.97 5.76 1.66
C PHE A 59 -0.03 5.58 2.80
N VAL A 60 -0.26 4.35 3.25
CA VAL A 60 -1.10 4.05 4.41
C VAL A 60 -0.55 4.77 5.65
N ALA A 61 0.74 4.62 5.93
CA ALA A 61 1.39 5.20 7.09
C ALA A 61 1.36 6.73 7.12
N THR A 62 1.43 7.39 5.96
CA THR A 62 1.60 8.85 5.87
C THR A 62 0.35 9.62 5.47
N HIS A 63 -0.60 8.99 4.79
CA HIS A 63 -1.81 9.65 4.29
C HIS A 63 -3.10 9.07 4.89
N VAL A 64 -3.10 7.83 5.36
CA VAL A 64 -4.29 7.20 5.94
C VAL A 64 -4.24 7.27 7.47
N LEU A 65 -3.22 6.66 8.07
CA LEU A 65 -3.11 6.50 9.53
C LEU A 65 -3.11 7.82 10.32
N PRO A 66 -2.46 8.91 9.87
CA PRO A 66 -2.44 10.17 10.63
C PRO A 66 -3.81 10.82 10.82
N TYR A 67 -4.76 10.53 9.92
CA TYR A 67 -6.11 11.07 9.94
C TYR A 67 -7.17 10.00 10.19
N TYR A 68 -6.76 8.80 10.60
CA TYR A 68 -7.65 7.67 10.72
C TYR A 68 -8.71 7.94 11.79
N ALA A 69 -9.97 7.81 11.39
CA ALA A 69 -11.13 7.98 12.22
C ALA A 69 -12.24 7.09 11.69
N ASN A 70 -13.20 6.77 12.55
CA ASN A 70 -14.35 6.01 12.13
C ASN A 70 -15.20 6.81 11.13
N SER A 71 -15.62 6.19 10.04
CA SER A 71 -16.26 6.83 8.88
C SER A 71 -17.77 7.09 9.02
N HIS A 72 -18.34 6.96 10.23
CA HIS A 72 -19.79 7.05 10.45
C HIS A 72 -20.34 8.48 10.47
N THR A 73 -19.50 9.50 10.74
CA THR A 73 -19.92 10.91 10.69
C THR A 73 -18.81 11.78 10.11
N GLN A 74 -19.18 12.86 9.42
CA GLN A 74 -18.24 13.84 8.84
C GLN A 74 -18.10 15.10 9.72
N ALA A 75 -18.51 15.01 11.00
CA ALA A 75 -18.56 16.16 11.90
C ALA A 75 -17.18 16.67 12.33
N SER A 76 -16.14 15.84 12.20
CA SER A 76 -14.75 16.21 12.47
C SER A 76 -13.93 16.21 11.17
N PHE A 77 -12.80 16.91 11.18
CA PHE A 77 -11.86 16.89 10.05
C PHE A 77 -11.47 15.45 9.66
N CYS A 78 -11.06 14.63 10.63
CA CYS A 78 -10.65 13.25 10.38
C CYS A 78 -11.81 12.38 9.88
N GLY A 79 -13.03 12.58 10.43
CA GLY A 79 -14.23 11.88 9.97
C GLY A 79 -14.56 12.21 8.50
N ALA A 80 -14.57 13.50 8.16
CA ALA A 80 -14.77 13.94 6.78
C ALA A 80 -13.67 13.40 5.84
N TYR A 81 -12.41 13.43 6.27
CA TYR A 81 -11.27 12.96 5.50
C TYR A 81 -11.36 11.46 5.17
N ILE A 82 -11.57 10.60 6.16
CA ILE A 82 -11.63 9.15 5.95
C ILE A 82 -12.89 8.73 5.20
N THR A 83 -14.04 9.38 5.44
CA THR A 83 -15.25 9.10 4.66
C THR A 83 -15.02 9.44 3.18
N GLN A 84 -14.45 10.61 2.86
CA GLN A 84 -14.14 10.96 1.46
C GLN A 84 -13.14 9.99 0.82
N MET A 85 -12.09 9.59 1.55
CA MET A 85 -11.10 8.64 1.05
C MET A 85 -11.72 7.26 0.80
N ARG A 86 -12.61 6.78 1.66
CA ARG A 86 -13.37 5.54 1.47
C ARG A 86 -14.27 5.58 0.25
N GLU A 87 -15.00 6.67 0.03
CA GLU A 87 -15.84 6.84 -1.17
C GLU A 87 -15.00 6.89 -2.45
N ALA A 88 -13.87 7.61 -2.44
CA ALA A 88 -12.95 7.65 -3.57
C ALA A 88 -12.35 6.27 -3.88
N ALA A 89 -12.03 5.47 -2.84
CA ALA A 89 -11.51 4.11 -3.02
C ALA A 89 -12.56 3.23 -3.70
N ARG A 90 -13.82 3.28 -3.23
CA ARG A 90 -14.94 2.55 -3.85
C ARG A 90 -15.13 2.95 -5.30
N ALA A 91 -15.13 4.24 -5.61
CA ALA A 91 -15.27 4.72 -6.99
C ALA A 91 -14.12 4.29 -7.92
N THR A 92 -12.96 3.91 -7.37
CA THR A 92 -11.80 3.47 -8.16
C THR A 92 -11.85 1.97 -8.50
N ILE A 93 -12.45 1.15 -7.65
CA ILE A 93 -12.42 -0.33 -7.79
C ILE A 93 -13.78 -0.95 -8.16
N ALA A 94 -14.88 -0.20 -8.03
CA ALA A 94 -16.24 -0.67 -8.29
C ALA A 94 -16.63 -0.55 -9.77
#